data_AF-A0A956ZA26-F1
#
_entry.id   AF-A0A956ZA26-F1
#
_cell.length_a   1.000
_cell.length_b   1.000
_cell.length_c   1.000
_cell.angle_alpha   90.00
_cell.angle_beta   90.00
_cell.angle_gamma   90.00
#
_symmetry.space_group_name_H-M   'P 1'
#
loop_
_entity.id
_entity.type
_entity.pdbx_description
1 polymer ?
#
loop_
_entity_poly.entity_id
_entity_poly.type
_entity_poly.pdbx_seq_one_letter_code
_entity_poly.pdbx_strand_id
1 'polypeptide(L)'
;FPILAVDGSLGFVTDFQSDPTLAGATGQVHAKTGTYAAGSETGFVVKGQAFGGYINAQSGRKLIYELVVNEVPITEFNQLLDIFQDEGTISAILWRDY
;
A
#
# COMPACT_ATOMS: atom_id res chain seq x y z
N PHE A 1 7.02 11.67 -4.12
CA PHE A 1 5.89 10.85 -3.67
C PHE A 1 6.08 10.56 -2.19
N PRO A 2 5.01 10.32 -1.41
CA PRO A 2 5.14 9.59 -0.15
C PRO A 2 5.99 8.33 -0.32
N ILE A 3 6.73 7.97 0.72
CA ILE A 3 7.70 6.88 0.72
C ILE A 3 7.26 5.81 1.74
N LEU A 4 7.17 4.57 1.29
CA LEU A 4 6.70 3.43 2.10
C LEU A 4 7.51 3.25 3.38
N ALA A 5 6.80 3.21 4.52
CA ALA A 5 7.35 3.12 5.88
C ALA A 5 8.30 4.27 6.27
N VAL A 6 8.22 5.41 5.58
CA VAL A 6 9.09 6.57 5.85
C VAL A 6 8.27 7.84 6.09
N ASP A 7 7.40 8.23 5.16
CA ASP A 7 6.71 9.53 5.25
C ASP A 7 5.34 9.59 4.55
N GLY A 8 4.71 10.76 4.69
CA GLY A 8 3.46 11.09 4.03
C GLY A 8 2.34 10.10 4.35
N SER A 9 1.51 9.80 3.35
CA SER A 9 0.40 8.86 3.48
C SER A 9 0.81 7.39 3.51
N LEU A 10 2.11 7.08 3.46
CA LEU A 10 2.64 5.72 3.55
C LEU A 10 3.51 5.50 4.79
N GLY A 11 3.71 6.52 5.63
CA GLY A 11 4.62 6.44 6.79
C GLY A 11 4.17 5.47 7.88
N PHE A 12 2.88 5.15 7.95
CA PHE A 12 2.32 4.20 8.90
C PHE A 12 2.24 2.76 8.35
N VAL A 13 2.59 2.56 7.08
CA VAL A 13 2.46 1.27 6.40
C VAL A 13 3.72 0.46 6.68
N THR A 14 3.66 -0.42 7.69
CA THR A 14 4.83 -1.06 8.30
C THR A 14 4.68 -2.56 8.50
N ASP A 15 3.49 -3.14 8.28
CA ASP A 15 3.22 -4.54 8.66
C ASP A 15 4.12 -5.55 7.94
N PHE A 16 4.51 -5.24 6.69
CA PHE A 16 5.46 -6.03 5.91
C PHE A 16 6.83 -6.18 6.59
N GLN A 17 7.20 -5.28 7.50
CA GLN A 17 8.48 -5.34 8.23
C GLN A 17 8.55 -6.51 9.22
N SER A 18 7.40 -7.10 9.58
CA SER A 18 7.35 -8.32 10.39
C SER A 18 7.88 -9.55 9.65
N ASP A 19 7.83 -9.56 8.31
CA ASP A 19 8.51 -10.56 7.47
C ASP A 19 9.95 -10.08 7.18
N PRO A 20 10.98 -10.77 7.69
CA PRO A 20 12.37 -10.36 7.51
C PRO A 20 12.81 -10.39 6.04
N THR A 21 12.13 -11.13 5.17
CA THR A 21 12.41 -11.16 3.73
C THR A 21 11.89 -9.92 3.00
N LEU A 22 10.97 -9.18 3.61
CA LEU A 22 10.32 -8.00 3.03
C LEU A 22 10.77 -6.68 3.68
N ALA A 23 11.30 -6.70 4.89
CA ALA A 23 11.67 -5.50 5.66
C ALA A 23 12.59 -4.51 4.90
N GLY A 24 13.41 -5.01 3.97
CA GLY A 24 14.27 -4.20 3.11
C GLY A 24 13.53 -3.29 2.11
N ALA A 25 12.22 -3.45 1.93
CA ALA A 25 11.40 -2.58 1.09
C ALA A 25 11.16 -1.18 1.69
N THR A 26 11.51 -0.96 2.96
CA THR A 26 11.45 0.37 3.61
C THR A 26 12.22 1.39 2.78
N GLY A 27 11.55 2.49 2.39
CA GLY A 27 12.18 3.53 1.57
C GLY A 27 12.25 3.25 0.06
N GLN A 28 11.85 2.05 -0.39
CA GLN A 28 12.06 1.61 -1.78
C GLN A 28 10.85 1.82 -2.68
N VAL A 29 9.67 2.00 -2.09
CA VAL A 29 8.40 2.22 -2.80
C VAL A 29 7.99 3.69 -2.65
N HIS A 30 7.79 4.35 -3.78
CA HIS A 30 7.47 5.77 -3.89
C HIS A 30 6.15 5.90 -4.63
N ALA A 31 5.06 6.09 -3.91
CA ALA A 31 3.73 6.07 -4.50
C ALA A 31 2.82 7.16 -3.93
N LYS A 32 1.97 7.72 -4.79
CA LYS A 32 0.85 8.54 -4.36
C LYS A 32 -0.28 7.59 -3.99
N THR A 33 -0.93 7.89 -2.88
CA THR A 33 -2.14 7.17 -2.48
C THR A 33 -3.39 7.87 -3.02
N GLY A 34 -4.37 7.08 -3.45
CA GLY A 34 -5.72 7.52 -3.79
C GLY A 34 -6.73 6.74 -2.96
N THR A 35 -7.67 7.42 -2.32
CA THR A 35 -8.67 6.75 -1.48
C THR A 35 -10.03 7.37 -1.72
N TYR A 36 -11.00 6.55 -2.07
CA TYR A 36 -12.40 6.92 -2.17
C TYR A 36 -13.25 5.88 -1.46
N ALA A 37 -14.02 6.35 -0.46
CA ALA A 37 -15.00 5.54 0.23
C ALA A 37 -16.37 6.22 0.14
N ALA A 38 -17.42 5.41 0.01
CA ALA A 38 -18.80 5.86 -0.01
C ALA A 38 -19.59 5.15 1.10
N GLY A 39 -20.56 5.84 1.69
CA GLY A 39 -21.46 5.22 2.66
C GLY A 39 -22.33 4.14 2.01
N SER A 40 -22.70 3.13 2.81
CA SER A 40 -23.64 2.06 2.47
C SER A 40 -24.64 1.85 3.60
N GLU A 41 -25.63 0.97 3.42
CA GLU A 41 -26.67 0.70 4.43
C GLU A 41 -26.08 0.20 5.77
N THR A 42 -24.94 -0.48 5.74
CA THR A 42 -24.33 -1.14 6.90
C THR A 42 -22.96 -0.58 7.29
N GLY A 43 -22.51 0.51 6.67
CA GLY A 43 -21.17 1.08 6.92
C GLY A 43 -20.64 1.87 5.73
N PHE A 44 -19.45 1.52 5.27
CA PHE A 44 -18.82 2.12 4.09
C PHE A 44 -18.40 1.04 3.09
N VAL A 45 -18.24 1.44 1.85
CA VAL A 45 -17.52 0.66 0.84
C VAL A 45 -16.35 1.49 0.37
N VAL A 46 -15.14 0.94 0.51
CA VAL A 46 -13.94 1.48 -0.13
C VAL A 46 -14.09 1.22 -1.62
N LYS A 47 -14.45 2.26 -2.36
CA LYS A 47 -14.65 2.22 -3.81
C LYS A 47 -13.34 2.14 -4.55
N GLY A 48 -12.28 2.72 -3.98
CA GLY A 48 -10.91 2.47 -4.40
C GLY A 48 -9.91 2.91 -3.35
N GLN A 49 -8.91 2.08 -3.13
CA GLN A 49 -7.62 2.42 -2.55
C GLN A 49 -6.58 2.10 -3.64
N ALA A 50 -5.68 3.02 -3.94
CA ALA A 50 -4.62 2.81 -4.91
C ALA A 50 -3.27 3.34 -4.44
N PHE A 51 -2.22 2.59 -4.77
CA PHE A 51 -0.82 3.04 -4.79
C PHE A 51 -0.35 3.20 -6.24
N GLY A 52 -0.11 4.43 -6.66
CA GLY A 52 0.43 4.75 -7.99
C GLY A 52 1.79 5.41 -7.94
N GLY A 53 2.79 4.82 -8.59
CA GLY A 53 4.15 5.39 -8.60
C GLY A 53 5.23 4.44 -9.11
N TYR A 54 6.34 4.36 -8.35
CA TYR A 54 7.47 3.53 -8.73
C TYR A 54 8.12 2.80 -7.55
N ILE A 55 8.83 1.70 -7.87
CA ILE A 55 9.58 0.86 -6.95
C ILE A 55 11.03 0.80 -7.43
N ASN A 56 11.99 1.05 -6.53
CA ASN A 56 13.39 0.72 -6.74
C ASN A 56 13.61 -0.72 -6.25
N ALA A 57 13.43 -1.70 -7.13
CA ALA A 57 13.37 -3.10 -6.76
C ALA A 57 14.73 -3.65 -6.30
N GLN A 58 14.72 -4.76 -5.55
CA GLN A 58 15.91 -5.38 -4.97
C GLN A 58 16.92 -5.80 -6.05
N SER A 59 16.44 -6.17 -7.24
CA SER A 59 17.28 -6.48 -8.39
C SER A 59 18.06 -5.27 -8.97
N GLY A 60 17.75 -4.05 -8.52
CA GLY A 60 18.28 -2.79 -9.06
C GLY A 60 17.44 -2.20 -10.21
N ARG A 61 16.37 -2.87 -10.62
CA ARG A 61 15.42 -2.32 -11.62
C ARG A 61 14.53 -1.24 -11.01
N LYS A 62 14.13 -0.28 -11.84
CA LYS A 62 13.11 0.71 -11.48
C LYS A 62 11.80 0.35 -12.17
N LEU A 63 10.78 0.00 -11.37
CA LEU A 63 9.47 -0.41 -11.85
C LEU A 63 8.50 0.75 -11.73
N ILE A 64 7.75 1.08 -12.78
CA ILE A 64 6.53 1.88 -12.65
C ILE A 64 5.40 0.90 -12.36
N TYR A 65 4.57 1.21 -11.36
CA TYR A 65 3.48 0.33 -10.96
C TYR A 65 2.24 1.11 -10.53
N GLU A 66 1.11 0.42 -10.64
CA GLU A 66 -0.19 0.83 -10.11
C GLU A 66 -0.78 -0.40 -9.43
N LEU A 67 -1.12 -0.26 -8.15
CA LEU A 67 -1.83 -1.28 -7.37
C LEU A 67 -3.14 -0.65 -6.90
N VAL A 68 -4.25 -1.33 -7.16
CA VAL A 68 -5.59 -0.82 -6.83
C VAL A 68 -6.42 -1.93 -6.20
N VAL A 69 -7.03 -1.62 -5.06
CA VAL A 69 -8.01 -2.44 -4.36
C VAL A 69 -9.36 -1.72 -4.38
N ASN A 70 -10.40 -2.38 -4.90
CA ASN A 70 -11.74 -1.79 -5.07
C ASN A 70 -12.83 -2.63 -4.41
N GLU A 71 -13.96 -1.97 -4.13
CA GLU A 71 -15.21 -2.58 -3.67
C GLU A 71 -15.06 -3.41 -2.37
N VAL A 72 -14.28 -2.89 -1.42
CA VAL A 72 -14.12 -3.53 -0.10
C VAL A 72 -15.14 -2.97 0.88
N PRO A 73 -16.12 -3.76 1.35
CA PRO A 73 -17.02 -3.33 2.42
C PRO A 73 -16.25 -3.26 3.74
N ILE A 74 -16.40 -2.16 4.46
CA ILE A 74 -15.83 -1.96 5.79
C ILE A 74 -16.91 -1.46 6.77
N THR A 75 -16.85 -1.95 7.99
CA THR A 75 -17.71 -1.54 9.11
C THR A 75 -16.98 -0.62 10.08
N GLU A 76 -15.65 -0.65 10.09
CA GLU A 76 -14.79 0.15 10.96
C GLU A 76 -13.68 0.84 10.17
N PHE A 77 -13.28 2.04 10.59
CA PHE A 77 -12.24 2.81 9.91
C PHE A 77 -10.88 2.07 9.88
N ASN A 78 -10.54 1.30 10.92
CA ASN A 78 -9.28 0.58 10.98
C ASN A 78 -9.11 -0.40 9.83
N GLN A 79 -10.20 -0.95 9.28
CA GLN A 79 -10.15 -1.85 8.13
C GLN A 79 -9.67 -1.14 6.86
N LEU A 80 -9.84 0.19 6.75
CA LEU A 80 -9.20 0.95 5.68
C LEU A 80 -7.68 0.97 5.86
N LEU A 81 -7.19 1.08 7.10
CA LEU A 81 -5.76 1.04 7.38
C LEU A 81 -5.18 -0.35 7.08
N ASP A 82 -5.91 -1.42 7.35
CA ASP A 82 -5.53 -2.79 7.00
C ASP A 82 -5.33 -2.94 5.48
N ILE A 83 -6.20 -2.34 4.66
CA ILE A 83 -6.03 -2.32 3.18
C ILE A 83 -4.71 -1.63 2.78
N PHE A 84 -4.34 -0.52 3.43
CA PHE A 84 -3.02 0.11 3.21
C PHE A 84 -1.87 -0.83 3.58
N GLN A 85 -2.00 -1.59 4.68
CA GLN A 85 -0.98 -2.57 5.10
C GLN A 85 -0.82 -3.71 4.09
N ASP A 86 -1.94 -4.22 3.57
CA ASP A 86 -1.95 -5.25 2.53
C ASP A 86 -1.27 -4.75 1.25
N GLU A 87 -1.61 -3.56 0.77
CA GLU A 87 -0.99 -2.97 -0.42
C GLU A 87 0.50 -2.65 -0.21
N GLY A 88 0.88 -2.26 1.01
CA GLY A 88 2.29 -2.13 1.42
C GLY A 88 3.04 -3.46 1.33
N THR A 89 2.43 -4.54 1.81
CA THR A 89 2.99 -5.89 1.76
C THR A 89 3.13 -6.39 0.33
N ILE A 90 2.11 -6.20 -0.52
CA ILE A 90 2.18 -6.53 -1.95
C ILE A 90 3.29 -5.72 -2.63
N SER A 91 3.41 -4.42 -2.33
CA SER A 91 4.47 -3.58 -2.88
C SER A 91 5.87 -4.04 -2.44
N ALA A 92 6.02 -4.52 -1.20
CA ALA A 92 7.26 -5.10 -0.71
C ALA A 92 7.59 -6.45 -1.39
N ILE A 93 6.58 -7.26 -1.70
CA ILE A 93 6.75 -8.49 -2.50
C ILE A 93 7.25 -8.13 -3.91
N LEU A 94 6.65 -7.13 -4.56
CA LEU A 94 7.11 -6.66 -5.88
C LEU A 94 8.54 -6.11 -5.82
N TRP A 95 8.90 -5.40 -4.75
CA TRP A 95 10.27 -4.96 -4.51
C TRP A 95 11.25 -6.13 -4.45
N ARG A 96 10.92 -7.20 -3.70
CA ARG A 96 11.80 -8.37 -3.53
C ARG A 96 11.95 -9.19 -4.81
N ASP A 97 10.83 -9.42 -5.51
CA ASP A 97 10.76 -10.44 -6.56
C ASP A 97 11.11 -9.90 -7.96
N TYR A 98 11.13 -8.57 -8.16
CA TYR A 98 11.37 -7.92 -9.45
C TYR A 98 12.52 -6.91 -9.45
#